data_AF-A0A956A021-F1
#
_entry.id   AF-A0A956A021-F1
#
_cell.length_a   1.000
_cell.length_b   1.000
_cell.length_c   1.000
_cell.angle_alpha   90.00
_cell.angle_beta   90.00
_cell.angle_gamma   90.00
#
_symmetry.space_group_name_H-M   'P 1'
#
loop_
_entity.id
_entity.type
_entity.pdbx_description
1 polymer ?
#
loop_
_entity_poly.entity_id
_entity_poly.type
_entity_poly.pdbx_seq_one_letter_code
_entity_poly.pdbx_strand_id
1 'polypeptide(L)'
;MHVAAAGHPCHTRLLEIELVAAAEGRLLARGAIVDVRKCGFVPMLSDIQNAGFVHHMRIELDVDAATRRVDDMRVEQPYVAVEPSPRTDGECCRDPRERLLALAGERLAPGFEKRASALFGGGLGCTHLLTLAQTLGRALPSAIDAEQRARGADGAARAAGERIFKRTVVVDGLAAADGASLELVLQQGDLATAPLAVVDAPLDRFGAQHDVRVHARVEMGGMKLAAVRCAERARTRADFGTARAGAWSERDDEVAALAGERIMPGLGSRLFALYAERPERRHVLDALLHLGPGFLQCIAALWDGPTSAGGAGGGEGIATVGGMPDACYMWRAGGGLERRRTAYIAEREAVRRAGPPGAGGGSGE
;
A
#
# COMPACT_ATOMS: atom_id res chain seq x y z
N MET A 1 -6.44 -20.79 -9.19
CA MET A 1 -7.22 -20.18 -8.11
C MET A 1 -8.25 -19.14 -8.56
N HIS A 2 -9.54 -19.38 -8.32
CA HIS A 2 -10.55 -18.31 -8.20
C HIS A 2 -10.54 -17.84 -6.75
N VAL A 3 -10.36 -16.54 -6.48
CA VAL A 3 -10.44 -16.00 -5.12
C VAL A 3 -11.86 -15.48 -4.90
N ALA A 4 -12.57 -16.12 -3.99
CA ALA A 4 -13.87 -15.67 -3.53
C ALA A 4 -13.75 -15.28 -2.06
N ALA A 5 -14.23 -14.08 -1.72
CA ALA A 5 -14.37 -13.62 -0.36
C ALA A 5 -15.77 -13.02 -0.18
N ALA A 6 -16.31 -13.14 1.03
CA ALA A 6 -17.60 -12.59 1.39
C ALA A 6 -17.44 -11.70 2.61
N GLY A 7 -18.17 -10.58 2.63
CA GLY A 7 -18.10 -9.61 3.71
C GLY A 7 -18.59 -8.24 3.24
N HIS A 8 -18.68 -7.30 4.17
CA HIS A 8 -18.99 -5.92 3.87
C HIS A 8 -17.74 -5.22 3.34
N PRO A 9 -17.74 -4.64 2.12
CA PRO A 9 -16.57 -3.97 1.57
C PRO A 9 -16.19 -2.73 2.38
N CYS A 10 -14.95 -2.68 2.88
CA CYS A 10 -14.48 -1.59 3.74
C CYS A 10 -13.58 -0.61 3.00
N HIS A 11 -12.65 -1.13 2.20
CA HIS A 11 -11.62 -0.35 1.55
C HIS A 11 -11.13 -1.01 0.26
N THR A 12 -10.73 -0.21 -0.72
CA THR A 12 -9.89 -0.64 -1.84
C THR A 12 -8.66 0.22 -1.91
N ARG A 13 -7.52 -0.45 -2.06
CA ARG A 13 -6.27 0.16 -2.47
C ARG A 13 -5.90 -0.30 -3.88
N LEU A 14 -5.63 0.63 -4.76
CA LEU A 14 -5.07 0.40 -6.09
C LEU A 14 -3.67 1.02 -6.15
N LEU A 15 -2.68 0.26 -6.60
CA LEU A 15 -1.40 0.77 -7.06
C LEU A 15 -1.20 0.44 -8.53
N GLU A 16 -0.67 1.38 -9.28
CA GLU A 16 -0.25 1.18 -10.65
C GLU A 16 1.18 1.67 -10.83
N ILE A 17 2.02 0.84 -11.43
CA ILE A 17 3.37 1.20 -11.87
C ILE A 17 3.44 1.00 -13.37
N GLU A 18 3.97 1.97 -14.10
CA GLU A 18 4.25 1.86 -15.53
C GLU A 18 5.70 2.26 -15.82
N LEU A 19 6.34 1.55 -16.72
CA LEU A 19 7.64 1.91 -17.28
C LEU A 19 7.45 2.13 -18.78
N VAL A 20 7.85 3.31 -19.26
CA VAL A 20 7.77 3.67 -20.68
C VAL A 20 9.14 4.05 -21.21
N ALA A 21 9.40 3.74 -22.48
CA ALA A 21 10.57 4.21 -23.17
C ALA A 21 10.49 5.73 -23.34
N ALA A 22 11.60 6.42 -23.09
CA ALA A 22 11.77 7.84 -23.40
C ALA A 22 12.90 8.01 -24.43
N ALA A 23 13.10 9.25 -24.89
CA ALA A 23 14.16 9.56 -25.86
C ALA A 23 15.56 9.26 -25.27
N GLU A 24 16.57 9.12 -26.13
CA GLU A 24 17.99 9.15 -25.74
C GLU A 24 18.41 8.12 -24.66
N GLY A 25 17.81 6.93 -24.68
CA GLY A 25 18.16 5.88 -23.70
C GLY A 25 17.61 6.15 -22.29
N ARG A 26 16.63 7.05 -22.17
CA ARG A 26 15.90 7.33 -20.93
C ARG A 26 14.70 6.42 -20.77
N LEU A 27 14.27 6.26 -19.52
CA LEU A 27 13.05 5.58 -19.14
C LEU A 27 12.25 6.49 -18.23
N LEU A 28 10.95 6.57 -18.47
CA LEU A 28 10.03 7.25 -17.57
C LEU A 28 9.24 6.20 -16.80
N ALA A 29 9.41 6.19 -15.48
CA ALA A 29 8.61 5.36 -14.60
C ALA A 29 7.53 6.21 -13.92
N ARG A 30 6.30 5.69 -13.89
CA ARG A 30 5.16 6.34 -13.24
C ARG A 30 4.57 5.40 -12.22
N GLY A 31 4.35 5.88 -11.01
CA GLY A 31 3.65 5.19 -9.95
C GLY A 31 2.44 5.99 -9.51
N ALA A 32 1.32 5.33 -9.25
CA ALA A 32 0.15 5.92 -8.61
C ALA A 32 -0.38 5.00 -7.51
N ILE A 33 -0.91 5.60 -6.44
CA ILE A 33 -1.68 4.93 -5.41
C ILE A 33 -3.01 5.66 -5.21
N VAL A 34 -4.10 4.89 -5.20
CA VAL A 34 -5.46 5.36 -4.92
C VAL A 34 -6.05 4.53 -3.81
N ASP A 35 -6.52 5.19 -2.76
CA ASP A 35 -7.22 4.57 -1.64
C ASP A 35 -8.67 5.07 -1.61
N VAL A 36 -9.62 4.14 -1.58
CA VAL A 36 -11.06 4.40 -1.52
C VAL A 36 -11.64 3.69 -0.32
N ARG A 37 -12.20 4.48 0.61
CA ARG A 37 -13.02 3.97 1.71
C ARG A 37 -14.43 3.69 1.18
N LYS A 38 -14.95 2.50 1.43
CA LYS A 38 -16.26 2.06 0.92
C LYS A 38 -17.38 2.16 1.95
N CYS A 39 -17.04 2.21 3.23
CA CYS A 39 -18.01 2.29 4.32
C CYS A 39 -17.50 3.12 5.50
N GLY A 40 -18.42 3.41 6.42
CA GLY A 40 -18.12 4.06 7.69
C GLY A 40 -17.59 5.48 7.56
N PHE A 41 -17.04 5.97 8.66
CA PHE A 41 -16.39 7.27 8.74
C PHE A 41 -15.22 7.23 9.72
N VAL A 42 -14.33 8.20 9.66
CA VAL A 42 -13.25 8.39 10.64
C VAL A 42 -13.39 9.78 11.26
N PRO A 43 -13.62 9.88 12.58
CA PRO A 43 -13.50 11.15 13.27
C PRO A 43 -12.02 11.51 13.39
N MET A 44 -11.61 12.48 12.58
CA MET A 44 -10.34 13.15 12.70
C MET A 44 -10.53 14.38 13.59
N LEU A 45 -9.49 14.80 14.32
CA LEU A 45 -9.54 16.04 15.13
C LEU A 45 -10.01 17.26 14.33
N SER A 46 -9.66 17.30 13.04
CA SER A 46 -9.97 18.40 12.15
C SER A 46 -11.33 18.27 11.46
N ASP A 47 -11.85 17.05 11.29
CA ASP A 47 -12.96 16.74 10.38
C ASP A 47 -13.58 15.34 10.60
N ILE A 48 -14.77 15.08 10.07
CA ILE A 48 -15.33 13.73 9.95
C ILE A 48 -15.20 13.28 8.50
N GLN A 49 -14.31 12.34 8.24
CA GLN A 49 -14.10 11.81 6.89
C GLN A 49 -15.07 10.66 6.64
N ASN A 50 -15.95 10.77 5.64
CA ASN A 50 -16.87 9.70 5.24
C ASN A 50 -16.24 8.72 4.23
N ALA A 51 -17.06 7.82 3.67
CA ALA A 51 -16.68 6.98 2.54
C ALA A 51 -16.40 7.83 1.28
N GLY A 52 -15.47 7.36 0.43
CA GLY A 52 -15.03 8.05 -0.77
C GLY A 52 -13.51 7.92 -1.01
N PHE A 53 -12.99 8.75 -1.90
CA PHE A 53 -11.54 8.88 -2.09
C PHE A 53 -10.89 9.37 -0.79
N VAL A 54 -9.80 8.72 -0.39
CA VAL A 54 -9.02 9.09 0.81
C VAL A 54 -7.63 9.57 0.43
N HIS A 55 -7.00 8.90 -0.54
CA HIS A 55 -5.70 9.27 -1.06
C HIS A 55 -5.65 9.07 -2.57
N HIS A 56 -4.99 10.02 -3.24
CA HIS A 56 -4.51 9.86 -4.60
C HIS A 56 -3.13 10.51 -4.64
N MET A 57 -2.10 9.70 -4.85
CA MET A 57 -0.71 10.15 -4.85
C MET A 57 0.05 9.52 -6.01
N ARG A 58 1.03 10.25 -6.53
CA ARG A 58 1.80 9.87 -7.72
C ARG A 58 3.28 10.14 -7.51
N ILE A 59 4.10 9.28 -8.10
CA ILE A 59 5.55 9.44 -8.22
C ILE A 59 5.92 9.25 -9.68
N GLU A 60 6.64 10.19 -10.28
CA GLU A 60 7.29 10.01 -11.57
C GLU A 60 8.81 10.01 -11.39
N LEU A 61 9.51 9.13 -12.09
CA LEU A 61 10.97 9.02 -12.09
C LEU A 61 11.48 9.09 -13.53
N ASP A 62 12.44 9.97 -13.79
CA ASP A 62 13.28 9.88 -14.98
C ASP A 62 14.51 9.03 -14.65
N VAL A 63 14.72 7.95 -15.41
CA VAL A 63 15.69 6.91 -15.11
C VAL A 63 16.62 6.72 -16.30
N ASP A 64 17.91 6.74 -16.04
CA ASP A 64 18.92 6.33 -16.99
C ASP A 64 18.87 4.81 -17.21
N ALA A 65 18.59 4.36 -18.44
CA ALA A 65 18.40 2.94 -18.71
C ALA A 65 19.65 2.10 -18.47
N ALA A 66 20.85 2.67 -18.65
CA ALA A 66 22.11 1.94 -18.56
C ALA A 66 22.56 1.76 -17.11
N THR A 67 22.49 2.84 -16.32
CA THR A 67 23.00 2.90 -14.95
C THR A 67 21.94 2.65 -13.89
N ARG A 68 20.64 2.69 -14.28
CA ARG A 68 19.47 2.65 -13.39
C ARG A 68 19.43 3.79 -12.38
N ARG A 69 20.15 4.87 -12.64
CA ARG A 69 20.13 6.06 -11.80
C ARG A 69 18.81 6.80 -12.01
N VAL A 70 18.18 7.19 -10.91
CA VAL A 70 17.06 8.14 -10.91
C VAL A 70 17.66 9.53 -11.06
N ASP A 71 17.38 10.21 -12.16
CA ASP A 71 17.96 11.52 -12.43
C ASP A 71 17.06 12.67 -11.99
N ASP A 72 15.75 12.50 -12.17
CA ASP A 72 14.72 13.41 -11.68
C ASP A 72 13.61 12.60 -11.01
N MET A 73 12.95 13.21 -10.03
CA MET A 73 11.82 12.64 -9.32
C MET A 73 10.77 13.71 -9.07
N ARG A 74 9.50 13.37 -9.35
CA ARG A 74 8.36 14.25 -9.10
C ARG A 74 7.35 13.53 -8.24
N VAL A 75 6.75 14.26 -7.31
CA VAL A 75 5.75 13.75 -6.38
C VAL A 75 4.52 14.64 -6.42
N GLU A 76 3.38 14.05 -6.72
CA GLU A 76 2.09 14.74 -6.67
C GLU A 76 1.18 14.07 -5.65
N GLN A 77 0.39 14.86 -4.95
CA GLN A 77 -0.64 14.36 -4.04
C GLN A 77 -1.96 15.08 -4.34
N PRO A 78 -2.64 14.76 -5.47
CA PRO A 78 -3.90 15.40 -5.85
C PRO A 78 -4.96 15.33 -4.75
N TYR A 79 -5.01 14.25 -3.98
CA TYR A 79 -5.98 14.06 -2.91
C TYR A 79 -5.30 13.48 -1.66
N VAL A 80 -5.53 14.09 -0.50
CA VAL A 80 -4.97 13.65 0.79
C VAL A 80 -6.02 13.67 1.88
N ALA A 81 -5.81 12.87 2.92
CA ALA A 81 -6.70 12.83 4.07
C ALA A 81 -6.67 14.13 4.89
N VAL A 82 -5.50 14.74 5.08
CA VAL A 82 -5.38 15.93 5.95
C VAL A 82 -4.86 17.13 5.16
N GLU A 83 -5.76 18.10 4.97
CA GLU A 83 -5.48 19.41 4.39
C GLU A 83 -5.06 20.43 5.47
N PRO A 84 -4.27 21.46 5.12
CA PRO A 84 -3.83 22.46 6.07
C PRO A 84 -5.01 23.29 6.57
N SER A 85 -5.12 23.43 7.89
CA SER A 85 -6.17 24.23 8.53
C SER A 85 -5.74 24.70 9.92
N PRO A 86 -6.45 25.65 10.54
CA PRO A 86 -6.24 25.99 11.94
C PRO A 86 -6.38 24.79 12.90
N ARG A 87 -7.09 23.72 12.52
CA ARG A 87 -7.24 22.51 13.33
C ARG A 87 -6.08 21.53 13.19
N THR A 88 -5.24 21.69 12.17
CA THR A 88 -4.05 20.87 11.93
C THR A 88 -2.76 21.63 12.25
N ASP A 89 -2.84 22.81 12.89
CA ASP A 89 -1.73 23.76 13.06
C ASP A 89 -1.10 24.19 11.72
N GLY A 90 -1.88 24.14 10.62
CA GLY A 90 -1.40 24.39 9.28
C GLY A 90 -0.63 23.23 8.64
N GLU A 91 -0.42 22.12 9.36
CA GLU A 91 0.24 20.93 8.82
C GLU A 91 -0.66 20.19 7.82
N CYS A 92 -0.03 19.54 6.84
CA CYS A 92 -0.68 18.80 5.77
C CYS A 92 0.07 17.50 5.44
N CYS A 93 -0.66 16.51 4.93
CA CYS A 93 -0.06 15.28 4.39
C CYS A 93 0.97 15.52 3.26
N ARG A 94 1.02 16.72 2.67
CA ARG A 94 1.94 17.09 1.58
C ARG A 94 3.28 17.62 2.07
N ASP A 95 3.37 18.04 3.32
CA ASP A 95 4.57 18.65 3.90
C ASP A 95 5.82 17.76 3.83
N PRO A 96 5.77 16.43 4.03
CA PRO A 96 6.99 15.63 4.01
C PRO A 96 7.52 15.36 2.60
N ARG A 97 6.77 15.65 1.52
CA ARG A 97 7.04 15.17 0.15
C ARG A 97 8.48 15.44 -0.32
N GLU A 98 9.03 16.60 0.03
CA GLU A 98 10.36 17.05 -0.39
C GLU A 98 11.47 16.09 0.08
N ARG A 99 11.26 15.39 1.20
CA ARG A 99 12.20 14.37 1.71
C ARG A 99 12.36 13.22 0.73
N LEU A 100 11.30 12.88 -0.02
CA LEU A 100 11.33 11.78 -0.97
C LEU A 100 12.10 12.16 -2.24
N LEU A 101 12.16 13.45 -2.59
CA LEU A 101 12.95 13.95 -3.72
C LEU A 101 14.46 13.71 -3.53
N ALA A 102 14.91 13.50 -2.29
CA ALA A 102 16.29 13.09 -2.00
C ALA A 102 16.66 11.69 -2.52
N LEU A 103 15.70 10.95 -3.09
CA LEU A 103 15.96 9.73 -3.86
C LEU A 103 16.46 10.03 -5.28
N ALA A 104 16.32 11.26 -5.77
CA ALA A 104 16.98 11.67 -7.00
C ALA A 104 18.51 11.56 -6.82
N GLY A 105 19.14 10.91 -7.78
CA GLY A 105 20.55 10.54 -7.79
C GLY A 105 20.86 9.14 -7.29
N GLU A 106 19.92 8.48 -6.61
CA GLU A 106 20.05 7.09 -6.18
C GLU A 106 19.89 6.11 -7.36
N ARG A 107 20.42 4.90 -7.21
CA ARG A 107 20.23 3.82 -8.20
C ARG A 107 19.09 2.90 -7.78
N LEU A 108 18.31 2.44 -8.75
CA LEU A 108 17.32 1.37 -8.58
C LEU A 108 18.05 0.02 -8.46
N ALA A 109 18.57 -0.24 -7.26
CA ALA A 109 19.39 -1.38 -6.90
C ALA A 109 19.03 -1.89 -5.48
N PRO A 110 19.50 -3.09 -5.07
CA PRO A 110 19.27 -3.58 -3.72
C PRO A 110 19.66 -2.53 -2.67
N GLY A 111 18.71 -2.19 -1.78
CA GLY A 111 18.89 -1.16 -0.76
C GLY A 111 18.14 0.15 -1.02
N PHE A 112 17.61 0.36 -2.22
CA PHE A 112 16.77 1.52 -2.54
C PHE A 112 15.57 1.64 -1.58
N GLU A 113 14.89 0.54 -1.26
CA GLU A 113 13.74 0.51 -0.35
C GLU A 113 14.13 0.83 1.08
N LYS A 114 15.34 0.42 1.50
CA LYS A 114 15.89 0.74 2.81
C LYS A 114 16.22 2.24 2.89
N ARG A 115 16.77 2.81 1.82
CA ARG A 115 17.02 4.25 1.69
C ARG A 115 15.73 5.05 1.75
N ALA A 116 14.70 4.64 0.99
CA ALA A 116 13.37 5.25 1.05
C ALA A 116 12.78 5.20 2.47
N SER A 117 12.89 4.05 3.14
CA SER A 117 12.45 3.90 4.55
C SER A 117 13.20 4.82 5.50
N ALA A 118 14.52 5.00 5.33
CA ALA A 118 15.31 5.88 6.19
C ALA A 118 14.94 7.36 6.02
N LEU A 119 14.62 7.79 4.80
CA LEU A 119 14.24 9.16 4.50
C LEU A 119 12.80 9.50 4.89
N PHE A 120 11.90 8.52 4.78
CA PHE A 120 10.45 8.74 4.72
C PHE A 120 9.61 7.82 5.63
N GLY A 121 10.25 6.95 6.41
CA GLY A 121 9.59 5.98 7.30
C GLY A 121 9.00 6.58 8.57
N GLY A 122 7.96 5.92 9.09
CA GLY A 122 7.30 6.30 10.34
C GLY A 122 6.76 7.73 10.31
N GLY A 123 7.00 8.48 11.38
CA GLY A 123 6.62 9.90 11.50
C GLY A 123 7.34 10.87 10.55
N LEU A 124 8.31 10.41 9.75
CA LEU A 124 9.02 11.26 8.79
C LEU A 124 8.26 11.49 7.49
N GLY A 125 7.28 10.63 7.17
CA GLY A 125 6.58 10.67 5.90
C GLY A 125 5.21 9.98 5.95
N CYS A 126 4.53 9.92 4.81
CA CYS A 126 3.30 9.14 4.70
C CYS A 126 3.58 7.69 4.26
N THR A 127 2.90 6.73 4.88
CA THR A 127 3.01 5.31 4.54
C THR A 127 2.68 5.04 3.07
N HIS A 128 1.80 5.83 2.47
CA HIS A 128 1.35 5.70 1.09
C HIS A 128 2.45 5.95 0.07
N LEU A 129 3.09 7.13 0.11
CA LEU A 129 4.21 7.43 -0.78
C LEU A 129 5.40 6.51 -0.50
N LEU A 130 5.64 6.14 0.77
CA LEU A 130 6.68 5.15 1.07
C LEU A 130 6.39 3.81 0.40
N THR A 131 5.16 3.30 0.54
CA THR A 131 4.75 2.03 -0.09
C THR A 131 4.89 2.14 -1.61
N LEU A 132 4.50 3.25 -2.22
CA LEU A 132 4.61 3.47 -3.65
C LEU A 132 6.08 3.51 -4.11
N ALA A 133 6.95 4.26 -3.41
CA ALA A 133 8.38 4.34 -3.70
C ALA A 133 9.08 2.98 -3.58
N GLN A 134 8.75 2.21 -2.53
CA GLN A 134 9.29 0.86 -2.38
C GLN A 134 8.77 -0.09 -3.45
N THR A 135 7.52 0.07 -3.90
CA THR A 135 6.95 -0.75 -4.99
C THR A 135 7.64 -0.44 -6.33
N LEU A 136 7.94 0.83 -6.61
CA LEU A 136 8.80 1.24 -7.74
C LEU A 136 10.18 0.61 -7.63
N GLY A 137 10.84 0.73 -6.47
CA GLY A 137 12.16 0.15 -6.20
C GLY A 137 12.22 -1.36 -6.45
N ARG A 138 11.17 -2.10 -6.10
CA ARG A 138 11.09 -3.55 -6.32
C ARG A 138 10.68 -3.94 -7.73
N ALA A 139 9.80 -3.20 -8.40
CA ALA A 139 9.27 -3.57 -9.71
C ALA A 139 10.21 -3.19 -10.86
N LEU A 140 10.81 -2.00 -10.81
CA LEU A 140 11.53 -1.43 -11.94
C LEU A 140 12.83 -2.17 -12.31
N PRO A 141 13.68 -2.64 -11.37
CA PRO A 141 14.93 -3.29 -11.73
C PRO A 141 14.75 -4.50 -12.64
N SER A 142 13.79 -5.39 -12.35
CA SER A 142 13.53 -6.57 -13.18
C SER A 142 12.92 -6.22 -14.53
N ALA A 143 12.08 -5.17 -14.59
CA ALA A 143 11.51 -4.68 -15.84
C ALA A 143 12.59 -4.07 -16.76
N ILE A 144 13.51 -3.28 -16.20
CA ILE A 144 14.66 -2.72 -16.91
C ILE A 144 15.55 -3.86 -17.44
N ASP A 145 15.83 -4.87 -16.61
CA ASP A 145 16.67 -6.00 -16.99
C ASP A 145 16.05 -6.82 -18.12
N ALA A 146 14.73 -7.01 -18.09
CA ALA A 146 14.00 -7.68 -19.16
C ALA A 146 14.06 -6.88 -20.47
N GLU A 147 13.90 -5.56 -20.41
CA GLU A 147 14.00 -4.68 -21.57
C GLU A 147 15.40 -4.67 -22.17
N GLN A 148 16.45 -4.60 -21.34
CA GLN A 148 17.84 -4.66 -21.82
C GLN A 148 18.13 -5.98 -22.54
N ARG A 149 17.65 -7.11 -21.99
CA ARG A 149 17.79 -8.42 -22.65
C ARG A 149 17.04 -8.48 -23.97
N ALA A 150 15.80 -7.99 -24.02
CA ALA A 150 15.00 -7.97 -25.26
C ALA A 150 15.68 -7.14 -26.36
N ARG A 151 16.20 -5.94 -26.02
CA ARG A 151 16.97 -5.11 -26.96
C ARG A 151 18.22 -5.81 -27.48
N GLY A 152 18.93 -6.54 -26.63
CA GLY A 152 20.12 -7.29 -27.03
C GLY A 152 19.83 -8.47 -27.97
N ALA A 153 18.66 -9.11 -27.83
CA ALA A 153 18.26 -10.25 -28.66
C ALA A 153 17.68 -9.83 -30.01
N ASP A 154 16.75 -8.87 -30.00
CA ASP A 154 15.96 -8.51 -31.19
C ASP A 154 16.52 -7.28 -31.93
N GLY A 155 17.40 -6.51 -31.30
CA GLY A 155 17.94 -5.25 -31.83
C GLY A 155 16.90 -4.13 -31.98
N ALA A 156 15.64 -4.41 -31.67
CA ALA A 156 14.53 -3.50 -31.88
C ALA A 156 14.48 -2.39 -30.83
N ALA A 157 14.66 -1.15 -31.27
CA ALA A 157 14.47 0.03 -30.44
C ALA A 157 12.96 0.29 -30.21
N ARG A 158 12.63 0.77 -29.02
CA ARG A 158 11.28 1.28 -28.72
C ARG A 158 11.15 2.75 -29.10
N ALA A 159 9.98 3.11 -29.59
CA ALA A 159 9.63 4.52 -29.76
C ALA A 159 9.42 5.19 -28.40
N ALA A 160 9.69 6.49 -28.32
CA ALA A 160 9.37 7.27 -27.12
C ALA A 160 7.86 7.20 -26.82
N GLY A 161 7.52 7.05 -25.54
CA GLY A 161 6.15 6.85 -25.07
C GLY A 161 5.67 5.39 -25.13
N GLU A 162 6.45 4.48 -25.72
CA GLU A 162 6.07 3.07 -25.77
C GLU A 162 6.17 2.41 -24.39
N ARG A 163 5.07 1.80 -23.93
CA ARG A 163 5.06 1.00 -22.69
C ARG A 163 5.99 -0.20 -22.83
N ILE A 164 6.80 -0.40 -21.79
CA ILE A 164 7.69 -1.55 -21.58
C ILE A 164 7.05 -2.52 -20.58
N PHE A 165 6.55 -1.96 -19.47
CA PHE A 165 6.07 -2.74 -18.33
C PHE A 165 4.91 -2.03 -17.63
N LYS A 166 3.99 -2.81 -17.06
CA LYS A 166 2.95 -2.35 -16.15
C LYS A 166 2.80 -3.34 -15.00
N ARG A 167 2.78 -2.85 -13.75
CA ARG A 167 2.31 -3.58 -12.58
C ARG A 167 1.03 -2.94 -12.07
N THR A 168 0.02 -3.76 -11.79
CA THR A 168 -1.18 -3.35 -11.08
C THR A 168 -1.29 -4.17 -9.81
N VAL A 169 -1.55 -3.52 -8.67
CA VAL A 169 -1.83 -4.18 -7.39
C VAL A 169 -3.17 -3.66 -6.88
N VAL A 170 -4.12 -4.55 -6.62
CA VAL A 170 -5.39 -4.24 -5.99
C VAL A 170 -5.47 -4.98 -4.67
N VAL A 171 -5.81 -4.29 -3.59
CA VAL A 171 -6.11 -4.88 -2.29
C VAL A 171 -7.49 -4.44 -1.85
N ASP A 172 -8.40 -5.39 -1.72
CA ASP A 172 -9.73 -5.19 -1.18
C ASP A 172 -9.80 -5.71 0.25
N GLY A 173 -10.36 -4.90 1.15
CA GLY A 173 -10.71 -5.30 2.50
C GLY A 173 -12.20 -5.50 2.64
N LEU A 174 -12.61 -6.63 3.22
CA LEU A 174 -14.00 -6.94 3.53
C LEU A 174 -14.12 -7.33 5.00
N ALA A 175 -14.95 -6.62 5.76
CA ALA A 175 -15.29 -7.04 7.11
C ALA A 175 -16.20 -8.26 7.06
N ALA A 176 -15.81 -9.31 7.77
CA ALA A 176 -16.65 -10.49 7.90
C ALA A 176 -17.90 -10.15 8.72
N ALA A 177 -18.98 -10.90 8.47
CA ALA A 177 -20.24 -10.74 9.19
C ALA A 177 -20.12 -11.03 10.70
N ASP A 178 -19.07 -11.74 11.11
CA ASP A 178 -18.78 -12.04 12.52
C ASP A 178 -18.30 -10.81 13.32
N GLY A 179 -17.95 -9.71 12.64
CA GLY A 179 -17.40 -8.51 13.26
C GLY A 179 -16.05 -8.72 13.95
N ALA A 180 -15.42 -9.88 13.81
CA ALA A 180 -14.16 -10.25 14.45
C ALA A 180 -13.03 -10.51 13.45
N SER A 181 -13.38 -10.68 12.17
CA SER A 181 -12.42 -10.97 11.10
C SER A 181 -12.48 -9.93 9.97
N LEU A 182 -11.34 -9.72 9.32
CA LEU A 182 -11.21 -8.98 8.08
C LEU A 182 -10.61 -9.89 7.00
N GLU A 183 -11.26 -9.96 5.85
CA GLU A 183 -10.75 -10.61 4.65
C GLU A 183 -9.97 -9.59 3.82
N LEU A 184 -8.73 -9.91 3.45
CA LEU A 184 -7.91 -9.17 2.52
C LEU A 184 -7.76 -9.98 1.24
N VAL A 185 -8.25 -9.43 0.13
CA VAL A 185 -8.11 -10.02 -1.20
C VAL A 185 -7.16 -9.17 -2.02
N LEU A 186 -6.05 -9.76 -2.44
CA LEU A 186 -5.03 -9.09 -3.23
C LEU A 186 -4.90 -9.72 -4.61
N GLN A 187 -4.77 -8.87 -5.62
CA GLN A 187 -4.39 -9.24 -6.97
C GLN A 187 -3.24 -8.37 -7.43
N GLN A 188 -2.13 -8.99 -7.84
CA GLN A 188 -1.02 -8.34 -8.51
C GLN A 188 -0.92 -8.89 -9.94
N GLY A 189 -0.73 -8.02 -10.92
CA GLY A 189 -0.50 -8.40 -12.31
C GLY A 189 0.63 -7.58 -12.90
N ASP A 190 1.69 -8.27 -13.32
CA ASP A 190 2.83 -7.71 -14.02
C ASP A 190 2.69 -8.04 -15.51
N LEU A 191 2.70 -7.04 -16.38
CA LEU A 191 2.64 -7.19 -17.83
C LEU A 191 3.89 -6.56 -18.45
N ALA A 192 4.68 -7.36 -19.14
CA ALA A 192 5.76 -6.92 -20.01
C ALA A 192 5.30 -6.99 -21.47
N THR A 193 5.58 -5.95 -22.24
CA THR A 193 5.16 -5.86 -23.65
C THR A 193 6.32 -6.02 -24.61
N ALA A 194 6.12 -6.64 -25.76
CA ALA A 194 7.11 -6.65 -26.86
C ALA A 194 7.21 -5.25 -27.52
N PRO A 195 8.35 -4.91 -28.17
CA PRO A 195 8.50 -3.67 -28.94
C PRO A 195 7.49 -3.57 -30.09
N LEU A 196 6.94 -2.39 -30.33
CA LEU A 196 6.02 -2.15 -31.46
C LEU A 196 6.67 -2.42 -32.82
N ALA A 197 7.98 -2.23 -32.92
CA ALA A 197 8.72 -2.39 -34.17
C ALA A 197 8.78 -3.84 -34.69
N VAL A 198 8.45 -4.84 -33.84
CA VAL A 198 8.60 -6.27 -34.17
C VAL A 198 7.28 -7.04 -34.09
N VAL A 199 6.15 -6.34 -34.02
CA VAL A 199 4.83 -6.97 -33.87
C VAL A 199 3.87 -6.54 -34.98
N ASP A 200 3.17 -7.50 -35.56
CA ASP A 200 2.22 -7.27 -36.66
C ASP A 200 0.78 -7.01 -36.16
N ALA A 201 0.41 -7.58 -35.01
CA ALA A 201 -0.91 -7.41 -34.40
C ALA A 201 -0.84 -6.92 -32.94
N PRO A 202 -1.88 -6.23 -32.43
CA PRO A 202 -1.90 -5.73 -31.05
C PRO A 202 -1.66 -6.81 -29.99
N LEU A 203 -2.14 -8.03 -30.22
CA LEU A 203 -1.98 -9.14 -29.28
C LEU A 203 -0.53 -9.65 -29.21
N ASP A 204 0.25 -9.47 -30.27
CA ASP A 204 1.64 -9.92 -30.31
C ASP A 204 2.55 -9.00 -29.46
N ARG A 205 2.02 -7.86 -29.03
CA ARG A 205 2.63 -7.05 -27.96
C ARG A 205 2.63 -7.76 -26.61
N PHE A 206 1.84 -8.81 -26.41
CA PHE A 206 1.83 -9.56 -25.17
C PHE A 206 3.15 -10.33 -25.01
N GLY A 207 4.12 -9.74 -24.31
CA GLY A 207 5.41 -10.39 -24.07
C GLY A 207 5.28 -11.46 -23.01
N ALA A 208 5.03 -11.04 -21.78
CA ALA A 208 4.82 -11.93 -20.65
C ALA A 208 3.89 -11.29 -19.62
N GLN A 209 3.18 -12.13 -18.87
CA GLN A 209 2.40 -11.72 -17.71
C GLN A 209 2.67 -12.63 -16.52
N HIS A 210 2.86 -12.04 -15.35
CA HIS A 210 2.93 -12.74 -14.06
C HIS A 210 1.84 -12.21 -13.13
N ASP A 211 0.87 -13.04 -12.83
CA ASP A 211 -0.20 -12.74 -11.89
C ASP A 211 0.05 -13.42 -10.54
N VAL A 212 -0.23 -12.72 -9.44
CA VAL A 212 -0.25 -13.28 -8.09
C VAL A 212 -1.59 -12.93 -7.43
N ARG A 213 -2.19 -13.93 -6.79
CA ARG A 213 -3.41 -13.77 -5.99
C ARG A 213 -3.12 -14.18 -4.56
N VAL A 214 -3.58 -13.36 -3.63
CA VAL A 214 -3.49 -13.66 -2.19
C VAL A 214 -4.85 -13.45 -1.56
N HIS A 215 -5.24 -14.38 -0.69
CA HIS A 215 -6.40 -14.24 0.17
C HIS A 215 -5.94 -14.45 1.61
N ALA A 216 -6.03 -13.42 2.44
CA ALA A 216 -5.63 -13.48 3.83
C ALA A 216 -6.82 -13.15 4.74
N ARG A 217 -7.09 -14.01 5.70
CA ARG A 217 -8.06 -13.75 6.78
C ARG A 217 -7.29 -13.24 7.99
N VAL A 218 -7.71 -12.11 8.52
CA VAL A 218 -7.10 -11.45 9.68
C VAL A 218 -8.08 -11.47 10.84
N GLU A 219 -7.66 -12.01 11.98
CA GLU A 219 -8.38 -11.87 13.25
C GLU A 219 -8.06 -10.51 13.87
N MET A 220 -9.10 -9.72 14.16
CA MET A 220 -8.94 -8.34 14.60
C MET A 220 -8.47 -8.22 16.06
N GLY A 221 -8.86 -9.16 16.93
CA GLY A 221 -8.50 -9.13 18.37
C GLY A 221 -7.00 -9.21 18.63
N GLY A 222 -6.30 -10.08 17.90
CA GLY A 222 -4.84 -10.20 17.93
C GLY A 222 -4.08 -9.51 16.80
N MET A 223 -4.77 -8.95 15.79
CA MET A 223 -4.20 -8.54 14.50
C MET A 223 -3.32 -9.66 13.89
N LYS A 224 -3.85 -10.89 13.89
CA LYS A 224 -3.13 -12.08 13.44
C LYS A 224 -3.69 -12.61 12.13
N LEU A 225 -2.81 -13.12 11.28
CA LEU A 225 -3.20 -13.87 10.09
C LEU A 225 -3.79 -15.20 10.52
N ALA A 226 -5.10 -15.37 10.43
CA ALA A 226 -5.77 -16.64 10.72
C ALA A 226 -5.51 -17.67 9.62
N ALA A 227 -5.51 -17.21 8.36
CA ALA A 227 -5.18 -18.02 7.20
C ALA A 227 -4.61 -17.14 6.08
N VAL A 228 -3.71 -17.70 5.27
CA VAL A 228 -3.23 -17.07 4.04
C VAL A 228 -3.23 -18.13 2.94
N ARG A 229 -3.80 -17.78 1.80
CA ARG A 229 -3.76 -18.56 0.57
C ARG A 229 -3.09 -17.76 -0.52
N CYS A 230 -2.32 -18.42 -1.36
CA CYS A 230 -1.57 -17.77 -2.41
C CYS A 230 -1.52 -18.65 -3.66
N ALA A 231 -1.66 -18.02 -4.83
CA ALA A 231 -1.41 -18.67 -6.10
C ALA A 231 -0.78 -17.70 -7.08
N GLU A 232 0.01 -18.22 -8.00
CA GLU A 232 0.62 -17.43 -9.06
C GLU A 232 0.40 -18.07 -10.44
N ARG A 233 0.53 -17.25 -11.48
CA ARG A 233 0.48 -17.70 -12.87
C ARG A 233 1.42 -16.86 -13.72
N ALA A 234 2.32 -17.51 -14.42
CA ALA A 234 3.16 -16.90 -15.45
C ALA A 234 2.74 -17.42 -16.83
N ARG A 235 2.63 -16.51 -17.80
CA ARG A 235 2.24 -16.84 -19.18
C ARG A 235 2.87 -15.90 -20.20
N THR A 236 3.02 -16.39 -21.42
CA THR A 236 3.52 -15.69 -22.60
C THR A 236 2.50 -15.78 -23.73
N ARG A 237 2.77 -15.12 -24.86
CA ARG A 237 1.92 -15.20 -26.06
C ARG A 237 1.73 -16.63 -26.54
N ALA A 238 2.77 -17.47 -26.43
CA ALA A 238 2.77 -18.85 -26.87
C ALA A 238 1.83 -19.76 -26.05
N ASP A 239 1.51 -19.36 -24.81
CA ASP A 239 0.62 -20.16 -23.96
C ASP A 239 -0.86 -19.99 -24.33
N PHE A 240 -1.22 -18.99 -25.13
CA PHE A 240 -2.62 -18.65 -25.42
C PHE A 240 -3.30 -19.76 -26.21
N GLY A 241 -4.53 -20.12 -25.80
CA GLY A 241 -5.27 -21.25 -26.38
C GLY A 241 -4.83 -22.63 -25.85
N THR A 242 -3.81 -22.69 -24.99
CA THR A 242 -3.38 -23.93 -24.32
C THR A 242 -3.97 -24.03 -22.90
N ALA A 243 -3.98 -25.24 -22.33
CA ALA A 243 -4.33 -25.45 -20.94
C ALA A 243 -3.43 -24.64 -19.97
N ARG A 244 -2.17 -24.38 -20.36
CA ARG A 244 -1.19 -23.64 -19.55
C ARG A 244 -1.58 -22.17 -19.36
N ALA A 245 -2.25 -21.53 -20.32
CA ALA A 245 -2.71 -20.14 -20.15
C ALA A 245 -3.70 -19.96 -18.98
N GLY A 246 -4.43 -21.01 -18.62
CA GLY A 246 -5.37 -21.01 -17.49
C GLY A 246 -4.77 -21.53 -16.18
N ALA A 247 -3.62 -22.20 -16.22
CA ALA A 247 -3.07 -22.92 -15.07
C ALA A 247 -2.53 -21.98 -14.00
N TRP A 248 -3.02 -22.13 -12.77
CA TRP A 248 -2.48 -21.47 -11.59
C TRP A 248 -1.62 -22.46 -10.82
N SER A 249 -0.49 -21.99 -10.31
CA SER A 249 0.34 -22.73 -9.38
C SER A 249 -0.03 -22.28 -7.96
N GLU A 250 -0.62 -23.18 -7.18
CA GLU A 250 -0.94 -22.93 -5.78
C GLU A 250 0.37 -22.87 -4.95
N ARG A 251 0.36 -22.01 -3.94
CA ARG A 251 1.49 -21.67 -3.06
C ARG A 251 1.08 -21.68 -1.59
N ASP A 252 -0.07 -22.27 -1.28
CA ASP A 252 -0.62 -22.35 0.08
C ASP A 252 0.40 -22.94 1.08
N ASP A 253 1.14 -23.98 0.69
CA ASP A 253 2.19 -24.59 1.52
C ASP A 253 3.35 -23.62 1.84
N GLU A 254 3.67 -22.71 0.92
CA GLU A 254 4.75 -21.73 1.12
C GLU A 254 4.34 -20.62 2.09
N VAL A 255 3.05 -20.27 2.13
CA VAL A 255 2.51 -19.20 2.98
C VAL A 255 1.85 -19.71 4.26
N ALA A 256 1.70 -21.03 4.43
CA ALA A 256 1.11 -21.65 5.62
C ALA A 256 1.81 -21.22 6.92
N ALA A 257 3.13 -21.00 6.87
CA ALA A 257 3.93 -20.52 8.01
C ALA A 257 3.57 -19.10 8.47
N LEU A 258 2.75 -18.36 7.70
CA LEU A 258 2.25 -17.04 8.10
C LEU A 258 1.03 -17.12 9.01
N ALA A 259 0.36 -18.28 9.10
CA ALA A 259 -0.77 -18.44 10.02
C ALA A 259 -0.31 -18.26 11.48
N GLY A 260 -1.06 -17.47 12.24
CA GLY A 260 -0.76 -17.06 13.61
C GLY A 260 0.20 -15.87 13.73
N GLU A 261 0.89 -15.48 12.65
CA GLU A 261 1.78 -14.32 12.65
C GLU A 261 0.99 -13.02 12.73
N ARG A 262 1.59 -12.00 13.35
CA ARG A 262 0.99 -10.65 13.38
C ARG A 262 1.08 -10.01 12.01
N ILE A 263 -0.03 -9.43 11.54
CA ILE A 263 -0.03 -8.64 10.30
C ILE A 263 0.74 -7.32 10.49
N MET A 264 0.74 -6.77 11.70
CA MET A 264 1.58 -5.65 12.10
C MET A 264 1.83 -5.57 13.62
N PRO A 265 3.00 -5.07 14.04
CA PRO A 265 4.19 -4.78 13.23
C PRO A 265 4.99 -6.07 12.90
N GLY A 266 5.93 -5.99 11.95
CA GLY A 266 6.96 -7.02 11.73
C GLY A 266 6.74 -8.00 10.57
N LEU A 267 5.56 -8.04 9.96
CA LEU A 267 5.28 -8.94 8.84
C LEU A 267 6.28 -8.82 7.69
N GLY A 268 6.70 -7.60 7.34
CA GLY A 268 7.70 -7.39 6.27
C GLY A 268 9.02 -8.11 6.53
N SER A 269 9.57 -7.98 7.74
CA SER A 269 10.82 -8.68 8.12
C SER A 269 10.65 -10.21 8.07
N ARG A 270 9.48 -10.70 8.49
CA ARG A 270 9.15 -12.13 8.43
C ARG A 270 9.08 -12.62 6.98
N LEU A 271 8.46 -11.86 6.09
CA LEU A 271 8.37 -12.17 4.66
C LEU A 271 9.76 -12.16 4.01
N PHE A 272 10.60 -11.17 4.30
CA PHE A 272 11.98 -11.16 3.80
C PHE A 272 12.77 -12.37 4.26
N ALA A 273 12.64 -12.78 5.53
CA ALA A 273 13.28 -14.00 6.02
C ALA A 273 12.74 -15.27 5.33
N LEU A 274 11.43 -15.35 5.10
CA LEU A 274 10.78 -16.50 4.47
C LEU A 274 11.22 -16.69 3.01
N TYR A 275 11.49 -15.60 2.29
CA TYR A 275 11.83 -15.60 0.87
C TYR A 275 13.29 -15.25 0.56
N ALA A 276 14.16 -15.15 1.57
CA ALA A 276 15.56 -14.70 1.40
C ALA A 276 16.33 -15.50 0.34
N GLU A 277 16.18 -16.83 0.37
CA GLU A 277 16.87 -17.77 -0.52
C GLU A 277 16.00 -18.22 -1.70
N ARG A 278 14.95 -17.44 -2.05
CA ARG A 278 13.97 -17.78 -3.10
C ARG A 278 13.78 -16.63 -4.10
N PRO A 279 14.82 -16.24 -4.85
CA PRO A 279 14.72 -15.13 -5.80
C PRO A 279 13.65 -15.34 -6.89
N GLU A 280 13.34 -16.58 -7.24
CA GLU A 280 12.27 -16.97 -8.17
C GLU A 280 10.86 -16.64 -7.63
N ARG A 281 10.72 -16.42 -6.32
CA ARG A 281 9.47 -16.07 -5.65
C ARG A 281 9.30 -14.57 -5.42
N ARG A 282 10.12 -13.73 -6.06
CA ARG A 282 10.05 -12.27 -5.91
C ARG A 282 8.66 -11.69 -6.15
N HIS A 283 7.92 -12.17 -7.14
CA HIS A 283 6.57 -11.68 -7.42
C HIS A 283 5.59 -11.99 -6.28
N VAL A 284 5.73 -13.16 -5.65
CA VAL A 284 4.92 -13.57 -4.47
C VAL A 284 5.29 -12.71 -3.26
N LEU A 285 6.59 -12.53 -2.98
CA LEU A 285 7.06 -11.66 -1.91
C LEU A 285 6.53 -10.22 -2.09
N ASP A 286 6.68 -9.65 -3.29
CA ASP A 286 6.20 -8.30 -3.62
C ASP A 286 4.71 -8.15 -3.32
N ALA A 287 3.89 -9.14 -3.72
CA ALA A 287 2.46 -9.16 -3.45
C ALA A 287 2.17 -9.20 -1.95
N LEU A 288 2.82 -10.10 -1.20
CA LEU A 288 2.59 -10.27 0.24
C LEU A 288 2.96 -9.02 1.06
N LEU A 289 3.96 -8.24 0.61
CA LEU A 289 4.35 -6.99 1.27
C LEU A 289 3.24 -5.92 1.26
N HIS A 290 2.20 -6.07 0.45
CA HIS A 290 1.04 -5.16 0.45
C HIS A 290 -0.03 -5.52 1.49
N LEU A 291 0.03 -6.69 2.14
CA LEU A 291 -0.95 -7.10 3.16
C LEU A 291 -0.98 -6.14 4.34
N GLY A 292 0.17 -5.82 4.94
CA GLY A 292 0.26 -4.90 6.08
C GLY A 292 -0.26 -3.48 5.76
N PRO A 293 0.26 -2.82 4.71
CA PRO A 293 -0.24 -1.53 4.30
C PRO A 293 -1.73 -1.54 3.93
N GLY A 294 -2.24 -2.59 3.26
CA GLY A 294 -3.66 -2.72 2.92
C GLY A 294 -4.55 -2.87 4.14
N PHE A 295 -4.15 -3.74 5.08
CA PHE A 295 -4.82 -3.91 6.38
C PHE A 295 -4.97 -2.61 7.14
N LEU A 296 -3.90 -1.81 7.23
CA LEU A 296 -3.89 -0.53 7.93
C LEU A 296 -4.99 0.43 7.41
N GLN A 297 -5.27 0.43 6.10
CA GLN A 297 -6.36 1.27 5.57
C GLN A 297 -7.74 0.72 5.89
N CYS A 298 -7.89 -0.61 5.95
CA CYS A 298 -9.16 -1.24 6.26
C CYS A 298 -9.59 -0.97 7.71
N ILE A 299 -8.65 -0.99 8.68
CA ILE A 299 -8.96 -0.67 10.08
C ILE A 299 -9.56 0.73 10.21
N ALA A 300 -9.03 1.70 9.47
CA ALA A 300 -9.56 3.06 9.51
C ALA A 300 -11.04 3.10 9.06
N ALA A 301 -11.45 2.27 8.11
CA ALA A 301 -12.84 2.21 7.66
C ALA A 301 -13.81 1.52 8.65
N LEU A 302 -13.30 0.84 9.68
CA LEU A 302 -14.08 0.06 10.65
C LEU A 302 -14.28 0.77 12.00
N TRP A 303 -14.15 2.09 11.99
CA TRP A 303 -14.23 2.90 13.20
C TRP A 303 -15.60 2.86 13.89
N ASP A 304 -16.69 2.73 13.16
CA ASP A 304 -18.06 2.77 13.67
C ASP A 304 -18.69 1.37 13.86
N GLY A 305 -17.90 0.32 13.64
CA GLY A 305 -18.33 -1.08 13.76
C GLY A 305 -18.18 -1.68 15.17
N PRO A 306 -18.70 -2.89 15.43
CA PRO A 306 -18.60 -3.57 16.73
C PRO A 306 -17.16 -3.70 17.27
N THR A 307 -16.17 -3.71 16.38
CA THR A 307 -14.73 -3.71 16.69
C THR A 307 -14.25 -2.47 17.43
N SER A 308 -14.90 -1.32 17.29
CA SER A 308 -14.56 -0.11 18.03
C SER A 308 -15.28 0.00 19.38
N ALA A 309 -16.45 -0.63 19.50
CA ALA A 309 -17.25 -0.64 20.72
C ALA A 309 -16.82 -1.71 21.75
N GLY A 310 -16.04 -2.72 21.32
CA GLY A 310 -15.74 -3.93 22.12
C GLY A 310 -14.37 -4.01 22.80
N GLY A 311 -13.54 -2.97 22.72
CA GLY A 311 -12.21 -2.95 23.34
C GLY A 311 -12.26 -2.77 24.87
N ALA A 312 -12.86 -3.71 25.61
CA ALA A 312 -12.74 -3.79 27.06
C ALA A 312 -11.27 -4.10 27.44
N GLY A 313 -10.42 -3.07 27.44
CA GLY A 313 -9.00 -3.15 27.81
C GLY A 313 -8.03 -2.38 26.90
N GLY A 314 -8.48 -1.86 25.75
CA GLY A 314 -7.66 -1.01 24.87
C GLY A 314 -8.00 0.45 25.10
N GLY A 315 -7.07 1.23 25.64
CA GLY A 315 -7.30 2.62 26.06
C GLY A 315 -8.01 3.48 25.00
N GLU A 316 -8.85 4.41 25.49
CA GLU A 316 -9.69 5.35 24.73
C GLU A 316 -8.96 6.18 23.65
N GLY A 317 -7.63 6.10 23.58
CA GLY A 317 -6.81 6.95 22.72
C GLY A 317 -6.94 6.68 21.23
N ILE A 318 -7.13 5.43 20.77
CA ILE A 318 -7.39 5.17 19.34
C ILE A 318 -8.87 5.29 19.03
N ALA A 319 -9.79 5.17 19.99
CA ALA A 319 -11.23 5.12 19.73
C ALA A 319 -11.94 6.49 19.77
N THR A 320 -11.27 7.55 20.21
CA THR A 320 -11.88 8.89 20.39
C THR A 320 -11.45 9.91 19.36
N VAL A 321 -10.24 9.76 18.81
CA VAL A 321 -9.63 10.65 17.81
C VAL A 321 -8.72 9.76 16.96
N GLY A 322 -8.97 9.70 15.64
CA GLY A 322 -8.30 8.79 14.72
C GLY A 322 -6.77 8.75 14.78
N GLY A 323 -6.17 7.75 14.13
CA GLY A 323 -4.72 7.65 13.91
C GLY A 323 -3.94 6.93 15.01
N MET A 324 -2.94 6.15 14.60
CA MET A 324 -1.97 5.55 15.53
C MET A 324 -0.72 6.45 15.63
N PRO A 325 -0.13 6.62 16.83
CA PRO A 325 1.12 7.35 16.99
C PRO A 325 2.20 6.84 16.03
N ASP A 326 2.91 7.77 15.39
CA ASP A 326 3.98 7.53 14.41
C ASP A 326 3.59 6.68 13.19
N ALA A 327 2.29 6.48 12.95
CA ALA A 327 1.82 5.79 11.75
C ALA A 327 2.14 6.57 10.46
N CYS A 328 2.18 7.90 10.53
CA CYS A 328 2.63 8.76 9.45
C CYS A 328 3.02 10.15 9.98
N TYR A 329 3.52 11.01 9.09
CA TYR A 329 3.86 12.40 9.37
C TYR A 329 2.77 13.16 10.15
N MET A 330 1.49 13.01 9.78
CA MET A 330 0.41 13.71 10.48
C MET A 330 0.22 13.23 11.92
N TRP A 331 0.60 11.98 12.22
CA TRP A 331 0.46 11.34 13.53
C TRP A 331 1.79 11.17 14.26
N ARG A 332 2.85 11.84 13.79
CA ARG A 332 4.19 11.77 14.38
C ARG A 332 4.19 12.29 15.81
N ALA A 333 5.05 11.71 16.65
CA ALA A 333 5.26 12.18 18.00
C ALA A 333 5.60 13.68 18.03
N GLY A 334 4.89 14.45 18.86
CA GLY A 334 5.06 15.89 18.98
C GLY A 334 4.56 16.70 17.79
N GLY A 335 3.90 16.11 16.79
CA GLY A 335 3.26 16.81 15.67
C GLY A 335 1.96 17.53 16.07
N GLY A 336 1.40 18.36 15.17
CA GLY A 336 0.22 19.18 15.46
C GLY A 336 -1.01 18.37 15.91
N LEU A 337 -1.35 17.30 15.19
CA LEU A 337 -2.50 16.46 15.54
C LEU A 337 -2.28 15.66 16.83
N GLU A 338 -1.05 15.19 17.09
CA GLU A 338 -0.74 14.47 18.33
C GLU A 338 -0.90 15.38 19.54
N ARG A 339 -0.32 16.59 19.53
CA ARG A 339 -0.47 17.57 20.61
C ARG A 339 -1.93 17.90 20.88
N ARG A 340 -2.72 18.10 19.82
CA ARG A 340 -4.16 18.39 19.93
C ARG A 340 -4.95 17.20 20.47
N ARG A 341 -4.61 15.98 20.06
CA ARG A 341 -5.22 14.74 20.59
C ARG A 341 -4.95 14.63 22.09
N THR A 342 -3.71 14.84 22.50
CA THR A 342 -3.30 14.81 23.90
C THR A 342 -4.03 15.88 24.73
N ALA A 343 -4.14 17.10 24.21
CA ALA A 343 -4.91 18.17 24.86
C ALA A 343 -6.42 17.84 24.99
N TYR A 344 -7.03 17.31 23.92
CA TYR A 344 -8.43 16.92 23.92
C TYR A 344 -8.72 15.81 24.96
N ILE A 345 -7.87 14.78 25.03
CA ILE A 345 -8.01 13.70 26.01
C ILE A 345 -7.92 14.27 27.44
N ALA A 346 -6.94 15.13 27.71
CA ALA A 346 -6.78 15.75 29.03
C ALA A 346 -7.99 16.61 29.44
N GLU A 347 -8.57 17.36 28.51
CA GLU A 347 -9.79 18.16 28.74
C GLU A 347 -10.98 17.25 29.08
N ARG A 348 -11.19 16.16 28.33
CA ARG A 348 -12.28 15.21 28.57
C ARG A 348 -12.13 14.49 29.90
N GLU A 349 -10.91 14.13 30.30
CA GLU A 349 -10.64 13.56 31.62
C GLU A 349 -10.93 14.56 32.74
N ALA A 350 -10.58 15.84 32.57
CA ALA A 350 -10.91 16.88 33.53
C ALA A 350 -12.43 17.05 33.71
N VAL A 351 -13.19 17.09 32.61
CA VAL A 351 -14.67 17.15 32.65
C VAL A 351 -15.26 15.92 33.35
N ARG A 352 -14.75 14.71 33.07
CA ARG A 352 -15.21 13.49 33.76
C ARG A 352 -14.93 13.53 35.26
N ARG A 353 -13.76 14.02 35.67
CA ARG A 353 -13.39 14.18 37.09
C ARG A 353 -14.25 15.22 37.81
N ALA A 354 -14.69 16.26 37.13
CA ALA A 354 -15.52 17.31 37.71
C ALA A 354 -16.97 16.86 38.03
N GLY A 355 -17.42 15.72 37.46
CA GLY A 355 -18.79 15.24 37.59
C GLY A 355 -19.81 16.11 36.83
N PRO A 356 -21.05 15.64 36.65
CA PRO A 356 -22.10 16.44 36.02
C PRO A 356 -22.40 17.67 36.89
N PRO A 357 -22.48 18.88 36.30
CA PRO A 357 -22.88 20.06 37.05
C PRO A 357 -24.33 19.87 37.54
N GLY A 358 -24.52 19.72 38.86
CA GLY A 358 -25.85 19.70 39.50
C GLY A 358 -26.26 18.47 40.30
N ALA A 359 -25.42 17.45 40.48
CA ALA A 359 -25.76 16.30 41.34
C ALA A 359 -25.61 16.57 42.87
N GLY A 360 -25.32 17.81 43.27
CA GLY A 360 -25.23 18.23 44.66
C GLY A 360 -26.22 19.34 44.96
N GLY A 361 -27.47 18.97 45.26
CA GLY A 361 -28.52 19.95 45.60
C GLY A 361 -29.88 19.32 45.77
N GLY A 362 -30.01 18.38 46.71
CA GLY A 362 -31.27 17.69 46.97
C GLY A 362 -31.30 16.96 48.30
N SER A 363 -30.88 17.61 49.38
CA SER A 363 -31.25 17.20 50.74
C SER A 363 -31.98 18.37 51.39
N GLY A 364 -33.25 18.53 51.01
CA GLY A 364 -34.24 19.31 51.71
C GLY A 364 -35.31 18.36 52.24
N GLU A 365 -35.26 18.10 53.54
CA GLU A 365 -36.33 18.08 54.56
C GLU A 365 -36.01 17.12 55.70
#